data_AF-A0A2D7I9Q3-F1
#
_entry.id   AF-A0A2D7I9Q3-F1
#
_cell.length_a   1.000
_cell.length_b   1.000
_cell.length_c   1.000
_cell.angle_alpha   90.00
_cell.angle_beta   90.00
_cell.angle_gamma   90.00
#
_symmetry.space_group_name_H-M   'P 1'
#
loop_
_entity.id
_entity.type
_entity.pdbx_description
1 polymer ?
#
loop_
_entity_poly.entity_id
_entity_poly.type
_entity_poly.pdbx_seq_one_letter_code
_entity_poly.pdbx_strand_id
1 'polypeptide(L)' 'MDELKYEDIFENNHYQIKKLMEDLDETFPPFYPLPTNSMNDIMFRSGQRSVIDYLKDKLEP' A
#
# COMPACT_ATOMS: atom_id res chain seq x y z
N MET A 1 -18.02 13.06 2.71
CA MET A 1 -16.68 13.12 2.10
C MET A 1 -16.86 12.46 0.76
N ASP A 2 -16.78 13.23 -0.33
CA ASP A 2 -16.96 12.65 -1.66
C ASP A 2 -15.84 11.66 -1.92
N GLU A 3 -16.19 10.43 -2.33
CA GLU A 3 -15.21 9.42 -2.69
C GLU A 3 -14.43 9.91 -3.92
N LEU A 4 -13.10 10.02 -3.78
CA LEU A 4 -12.21 10.33 -4.89
C LEU A 4 -12.30 9.19 -5.92
N LYS A 5 -12.56 9.52 -7.19
CA LYS A 5 -12.64 8.53 -8.26
C LYS A 5 -11.25 8.20 -8.79
N TYR A 6 -11.10 6.99 -9.34
CA TYR A 6 -9.85 6.53 -9.97
C TYR A 6 -9.35 7.50 -11.04
N GLU A 7 -10.27 7.97 -11.89
CA GLU A 7 -10.00 8.90 -13.00
C GLU A 7 -9.41 10.24 -12.49
N ASP A 8 -9.90 10.73 -11.35
CA ASP A 8 -9.47 12.02 -10.77
C ASP A 8 -8.00 12.00 -10.31
N ILE A 9 -7.44 10.83 -10.02
CA ILE A 9 -6.09 10.68 -9.46
C ILE A 9 -5.11 10.08 -10.49
N PHE A 10 -5.55 9.17 -11.36
CA PHE A 10 -4.64 8.20 -11.96
C PHE A 10 -4.60 8.12 -13.51
N GLU A 11 -5.58 8.68 -14.24
CA GLU A 11 -5.71 8.49 -15.70
C GLU A 11 -4.48 8.94 -16.51
N ASN A 12 -3.87 10.07 -16.15
CA ASN A 12 -2.73 10.63 -16.88
C ASN A 12 -1.36 10.06 -16.47
N ASN A 13 -1.29 9.29 -15.38
CA ASN A 13 -0.03 8.88 -14.74
C ASN A 13 0.12 7.36 -14.56
N HIS A 14 -0.73 6.55 -15.19
CA HIS A 14 -0.83 5.10 -14.95
C HIS A 14 0.53 4.38 -14.90
N TYR A 15 1.45 4.67 -15.84
CA TYR A 15 2.77 4.04 -15.85
C TYR A 15 3.63 4.40 -14.63
N GLN A 16 3.59 5.67 -14.21
CA GLN A 16 4.36 6.17 -13.07
C GLN A 16 3.81 5.62 -11.74
N ILE A 17 2.48 5.48 -11.66
CA ILE A 17 1.80 4.90 -10.49
C ILE A 17 2.12 3.42 -10.37
N LYS A 18 2.08 2.66 -11.48
CA LYS A 18 2.45 1.25 -11.44
C LYS A 18 3.86 1.05 -10.91
N LYS A 19 4.81 1.86 -11.40
CA LYS A 19 6.19 1.84 -10.90
C LYS A 19 6.28 2.23 -9.43
N LEU A 20 5.56 3.26 -8.99
CA LEU A 20 5.51 3.64 -7.59
C LEU A 20 4.96 2.49 -6.71
N MET A 21 3.94 1.76 -7.18
CA MET A 21 3.39 0.63 -6.44
C MET A 21 4.39 -0.54 -6.34
N GLU A 22 5.14 -0.81 -7.42
CA GLU A 22 6.24 -1.77 -7.41
C GLU A 22 7.32 -1.36 -6.40
N ASP A 23 7.78 -0.10 -6.43
CA ASP A 23 8.77 0.44 -5.50
C ASP A 23 8.28 0.36 -4.03
N LEU A 24 6.99 0.59 -3.78
CA LEU A 24 6.37 0.49 -2.45
C LEU A 24 6.30 -0.95 -1.94
N ASP A 25 5.98 -1.92 -2.79
CA ASP A 25 5.99 -3.34 -2.42
C ASP A 25 7.39 -3.83 -2.05
N GLU A 26 8.41 -3.38 -2.78
CA GLU A 26 9.80 -3.71 -2.48
C GLU A 26 10.26 -3.08 -1.16
N THR A 27 9.88 -1.82 -0.92
CA THR A 27 10.27 -1.07 0.29
C THR A 27 9.56 -1.60 1.54
N PHE A 28 8.30 -2.01 1.41
CA PHE A 28 7.44 -2.43 2.51
C PHE A 28 6.86 -3.83 2.22
N PRO A 29 7.71 -4.86 2.27
CA PRO A 29 7.30 -6.21 1.95
C PRO A 29 6.27 -6.74 2.96
N PRO A 30 5.49 -7.77 2.58
CA PRO A 30 4.64 -8.47 3.52
C PRO A 30 5.41 -8.91 4.76
N PHE A 31 4.89 -8.56 5.93
CA PHE A 31 5.49 -8.89 7.21
C PHE A 31 4.79 -10.10 7.81
N TYR A 32 5.57 -11.15 8.09
CA TYR A 32 5.10 -12.35 8.77
C TYR A 32 5.60 -12.34 10.22
N PRO A 33 4.72 -12.06 11.19
CA PRO A 33 5.13 -11.97 12.58
C PRO A 33 5.64 -13.32 13.09
N LEU A 34 6.75 -13.27 13.83
CA LEU A 34 7.30 -14.38 14.60
C LEU A 34 6.99 -14.18 16.09
N PRO A 35 6.97 -15.25 16.91
CA PRO A 35 6.73 -15.15 18.35
C PRO A 35 7.74 -14.25 19.10
N THR A 36 8.91 -14.01 18.52
CA THR A 36 9.96 -13.15 19.07
C THR A 36 9.78 -11.68 18.73
N ASN A 37 8.87 -11.32 17.82
CA ASN A 37 8.60 -9.93 17.49
C ASN A 37 7.78 -9.27 18.60
N SER A 38 8.14 -8.03 18.95
CA SER A 38 7.34 -7.26 19.90
C SER A 38 6.02 -6.84 19.28
N MET A 39 4.97 -6.67 20.09
CA MET A 39 3.68 -6.19 19.61
C MET A 39 3.79 -4.86 18.87
N ASN A 40 4.67 -3.95 19.34
CA ASN A 40 4.90 -2.66 18.69
C ASN A 40 5.50 -2.81 17.28
N ASP A 41 6.45 -3.72 17.10
CA ASP A 41 7.05 -3.99 15.79
C ASP A 41 6.02 -4.55 14.82
N ILE A 42 5.16 -5.46 15.31
CA ILE A 42 4.08 -6.06 14.53
C ILE A 42 3.12 -4.97 14.08
N MET A 43 2.62 -4.17 15.01
CA MET A 43 1.65 -3.11 14.71
C MET A 43 2.20 -2.06 13.74
N PHE A 44 3.46 -1.65 13.91
CA PHE A 44 4.10 -0.67 13.04
C PHE A 44 4.21 -1.19 11.60
N ARG A 45 4.70 -2.42 11.41
CA ARG A 45 4.85 -3.03 10.08
C ARG A 45 3.51 -3.37 9.44
N SER A 46 2.54 -3.84 10.22
CA SER A 46 1.18 -4.08 9.74
C SER A 46 0.52 -2.78 9.27
N GLY A 47 0.66 -1.68 10.01
CA GLY A 47 0.12 -0.38 9.61
C GLY A 47 0.71 0.15 8.30
N GLN A 48 2.03 0.03 8.11
CA GLN A 48 2.68 0.37 6.84
C GLN A 48 2.10 -0.44 5.68
N ARG A 49 1.87 -1.74 5.89
CA ARG A 49 1.31 -2.62 4.87
C ARG A 49 -0.15 -2.29 4.52
N SER A 50 -0.97 -1.98 5.52
CA SER A 50 -2.38 -1.62 5.32
C SER A 50 -2.59 -0.41 4.39
N VAL A 51 -1.68 0.57 4.43
CA VAL A 51 -1.73 1.72 3.53
C VAL A 51 -1.52 1.30 2.07
N ILE A 52 -0.57 0.39 1.82
CA ILE A 52 -0.25 -0.11 0.48
C ILE A 52 -1.40 -0.95 -0.06
N ASP A 53 -1.95 -1.82 0.77
CA ASP A 53 -3.08 -2.67 0.38
C ASP A 53 -4.33 -1.80 0.07
N TYR A 54 -4.57 -0.72 0.83
CA TYR A 54 -5.62 0.25 0.51
C TYR A 54 -5.40 0.94 -0.84
N LEU A 55 -4.18 1.35 -1.16
CA LEU A 55 -3.87 1.96 -2.45
C LEU A 55 -4.07 0.97 -3.61
N LYS A 56 -3.73 -0.30 -3.41
CA LYS A 56 -3.97 -1.35 -4.41
C LYS A 56 -5.45 -1.56 -4.69
N ASP A 57 -6.26 -1.64 -3.63
CA ASP A 57 -7.73 -1.75 -3.75
C ASP A 57 -8.33 -0.59 -4.55
N LYS A 58 -7.78 0.62 -4.43
CA LYS A 58 -8.20 1.79 -5.22
C LYS A 58 -7.67 1.83 -6.64
N LEU A 59 -6.66 1.02 -6.96
CA LEU A 59 -6.06 0.93 -8.30
C LEU A 59 -6.59 -0.26 -9.10
N GLU A 60 -7.24 -1.23 -8.46
CA GLU A 60 -8.01 -2.27 -9.14
C GLU A 60 -9.26 -1.63 -9.77
N PRO A 61 -9.48 -1.82 -11.10
CA PRO A 61 -10.60 -1.23 -11.82
C PRO A 61 -11.95 -1.88 -11.51
#